data_AF-A0A0M1N0I2-F1
#
_entry.id   AF-A0A0M1N0I2-F1
#
_cell.length_a   1.000
_cell.length_b   1.000
_cell.length_c   1.000
_cell.angle_alpha   90.00
_cell.angle_beta   90.00
_cell.angle_gamma   90.00
#
_symmetry.space_group_name_H-M   'P 1'
#
loop_
_entity.id
_entity.type
_entity.pdbx_description
1 polymer ?
#
loop_
_entity_poly.entity_id
_entity_poly.type
_entity_poly.pdbx_seq_one_letter_code
_entity_poly.pdbx_strand_id
1 'polypeptide(L)' 'MSTSTSKDEQGFYFKLELIMGIKEASVQETTEIMDTVHTKCPVSRMLNDYPHLILSAVLYESIA' A
#
# COMPACT_ATOMS: atom_id res chain seq x y z
N MET A 1 32.11 -11.98 0.58
CA MET A 1 31.33 -10.74 0.51
C MET A 1 30.01 -10.99 1.22
N SER A 2 29.75 -10.27 2.31
CA SER A 2 28.60 -10.49 3.18
C SER A 2 27.35 -9.82 2.58
N THR A 3 26.54 -10.59 1.85
CA THR A 3 25.24 -10.12 1.33
C THR A 3 24.14 -10.44 2.34
N SER A 4 24.05 -9.63 3.39
CA SER A 4 22.90 -9.64 4.29
C SER A 4 21.78 -8.79 3.70
N THR A 5 20.69 -9.40 3.24
CA THR A 5 19.34 -9.20 3.81
C THR A 5 18.28 -10.02 3.06
N SER A 6 18.15 -11.27 3.50
CA SER A 6 16.91 -12.03 3.44
C SER A 6 15.96 -11.49 4.49
N LYS A 7 14.74 -11.08 4.15
CA LYS A 7 13.82 -10.54 5.16
C LYS A 7 12.42 -11.17 5.08
N ASP A 8 12.43 -12.48 5.21
CA ASP A 8 11.46 -13.34 5.89
C ASP A 8 12.22 -14.65 6.25
N GLU A 9 11.56 -15.67 6.84
CA GLU A 9 12.23 -16.96 7.14
C GLU A 9 12.71 -17.72 5.88
N GLN A 10 12.31 -17.30 4.68
CA GLN A 10 12.55 -18.00 3.41
C GLN A 10 13.57 -17.33 2.50
N GLY A 11 13.94 -16.07 2.76
CA GLY A 11 15.00 -15.43 1.99
C GLY A 11 14.61 -14.15 1.27
N PHE A 12 13.31 -13.84 1.13
CA PHE A 12 12.83 -12.77 0.24
C PHE A 12 11.41 -12.31 0.62
N TYR A 13 11.06 -11.07 0.30
CA TYR A 13 9.71 -10.56 0.44
C TYR A 13 9.42 -9.56 -0.68
N PHE A 14 8.14 -9.37 -0.99
CA PHE A 14 7.69 -8.27 -1.86
C PHE A 14 7.34 -7.06 -1.01
N LYS A 15 7.88 -5.88 -1.33
CA LYS A 15 7.37 -4.62 -0.78
C LYS A 15 6.24 -4.14 -1.69
N LEU A 16 5.03 -3.99 -1.14
CA LEU A 16 3.86 -3.54 -1.90
C LEU A 16 3.49 -2.13 -1.46
N GLU A 17 3.46 -1.20 -2.41
CA GLU A 17 3.07 0.19 -2.17
C GLU A 17 1.83 0.50 -3.02
N LEU A 18 0.74 0.83 -2.35
CA LEU A 18 -0.53 1.25 -2.95
C LEU A 18 -0.66 2.75 -2.71
N ILE A 19 -0.50 3.52 -3.78
CA ILE A 19 -0.61 4.98 -3.76
C ILE A 19 -1.96 5.33 -4.40
N MET A 20 -2.76 6.12 -3.68
CA MET A 20 -4.04 6.59 -4.18
C MET A 20 -4.11 8.11 -4.09
N GLY A 21 -4.55 8.73 -5.17
CA GLY A 21 -4.96 10.12 -5.21
C GLY A 21 -6.24 10.22 -6.04
N ILE A 22 -7.17 11.04 -5.59
CA ILE A 22 -8.46 11.22 -6.24
C ILE A 22 -8.55 12.67 -6.68
N LYS A 23 -8.82 12.88 -7.96
CA LYS A 23 -8.92 14.22 -8.54
C LYS A 23 -9.96 15.03 -7.76
N GLU A 24 -9.60 16.28 -7.43
CA GLU A 24 -10.43 17.23 -6.68
C GLU A 24 -10.73 16.83 -5.21
N ALA A 25 -10.21 15.70 -4.73
CA ALA A 25 -10.30 15.32 -3.33
C ALA A 25 -9.06 15.77 -2.55
N SER A 26 -9.27 16.13 -1.29
CA SER A 26 -8.18 16.30 -0.33
C SER A 26 -7.52 14.96 0.00
N VAL A 27 -6.31 15.03 0.56
CA VAL A 27 -5.61 13.83 1.09
C VAL A 27 -6.44 13.14 2.17
N GLN A 28 -7.18 13.90 2.98
CA GLN A 28 -8.04 13.36 4.04
C GLN A 28 -9.21 12.57 3.45
N GLU A 29 -9.97 13.15 2.52
CA GLU A 29 -11.07 12.44 1.84
C GLU A 29 -10.56 11.20 1.10
N THR A 30 -9.40 11.31 0.46
CA THR A 30 -8.73 10.18 -0.19
C THR A 30 -8.41 9.07 0.81
N THR A 31 -7.94 9.41 2.02
CA THR A 31 -7.65 8.43 3.08
C THR A 31 -8.92 7.69 3.52
N GLU A 32 -10.01 8.42 3.77
CA GLU A 32 -11.29 7.82 4.19
C GLU A 32 -11.86 6.86 3.13
N ILE A 33 -11.72 7.23 1.85
CA ILE A 33 -12.08 6.37 0.72
C ILE A 33 -11.14 5.17 0.65
N MET A 34 -9.84 5.35 0.90
CA MET A 34 -8.82 4.30 0.83
C MET A 34 -9.13 3.20 1.82
N ASP A 35 -9.43 3.55 3.06
CA ASP A 35 -9.75 2.60 4.13
C ASP A 35 -11.01 1.81 3.78
N THR A 36 -12.02 2.50 3.23
CA THR A 36 -13.26 1.87 2.79
C THR A 36 -13.05 0.90 1.63
N VAL A 37 -12.23 1.27 0.64
CA VAL A 37 -11.93 0.42 -0.52
C VAL A 37 -11.06 -0.76 -0.11
N HIS A 38 -10.07 -0.55 0.76
CA HIS A 38 -9.16 -1.58 1.23
C HIS A 38 -9.90 -2.74 1.90
N THR A 39 -10.93 -2.46 2.71
CA THR A 39 -11.75 -3.50 3.35
C THR A 39 -12.63 -4.29 2.36
N LYS A 40 -12.95 -3.72 1.20
CA LYS A 40 -13.85 -4.31 0.19
C LYS A 40 -13.12 -4.98 -0.98
N CYS A 41 -11.90 -4.54 -1.29
CA CYS A 41 -11.13 -5.01 -2.43
C CYS A 41 -10.67 -6.47 -2.22
N PRO A 42 -10.99 -7.42 -3.12
CA PRO A 42 -10.57 -8.81 -2.98
C PRO A 42 -9.06 -8.98 -2.88
N VAL A 43 -8.29 -8.17 -3.63
CA VAL A 43 -6.82 -8.19 -3.61
C VAL A 43 -6.30 -7.68 -2.27
N SER A 44 -6.89 -6.60 -1.73
CA SER A 44 -6.53 -6.09 -0.40
C SER A 44 -6.87 -7.09 0.69
N ARG A 45 -8.00 -7.79 0.61
CA ARG A 45 -8.36 -8.86 1.56
C ARG A 45 -7.36 -10.01 1.53
N MET A 46 -6.87 -10.39 0.35
CA MET A 46 -5.81 -11.39 0.20
C MET A 46 -4.49 -10.95 0.85
N LEU A 47 -4.23 -9.64 0.89
CA LEU A 47 -3.00 -9.02 1.40
C LEU A 47 -3.16 -8.43 2.81
N ASN A 48 -4.30 -8.62 3.47
CA ASN A 48 -4.66 -7.87 4.70
C ASN A 48 -3.66 -8.09 5.85
N ASP A 49 -3.10 -9.29 5.94
CA ASP A 49 -2.13 -9.65 6.98
C ASP A 49 -0.69 -9.67 6.45
N TYR A 50 -0.46 -9.12 5.25
CA TYR A 50 0.86 -9.07 4.64
C TYR A 50 1.66 -7.88 5.21
N PRO A 51 2.73 -8.13 6.00
CA PRO A 51 3.38 -7.10 6.81
C PRO A 51 4.16 -6.05 6.01
N HIS A 52 4.28 -6.23 4.69
CA HIS A 52 5.04 -5.37 3.80
C HIS A 52 4.15 -4.60 2.82
N LEU A 53 2.86 -4.44 3.16
CA LEU A 53 1.92 -3.59 2.45
C LEU A 53 1.89 -2.18 3.05
N ILE A 54 2.02 -1.16 2.20
CA ILE A 54 1.92 0.25 2.58
C ILE A 54 0.81 0.89 1.74
N LEU A 55 -0.11 1.59 2.41
CA LEU A 55 -1.17 2.37 1.80
C LEU A 55 -0.86 3.86 2.01
N SER A 56 -0.84 4.64 0.93
CA SER A 56 -0.53 6.07 0.97
C SER A 56 -1.57 6.86 0.18
N ALA A 57 -2.32 7.71 0.88
CA ALA A 57 -3.13 8.74 0.24
C ALA A 57 -2.25 9.94 -0.11
N VAL A 58 -2.36 10.42 -1.33
CA VAL A 58 -1.61 11.58 -1.85
C VAL A 58 -2.53 12.53 -2.61
N LEU A 59 -2.06 13.74 -2.87
CA LEU A 59 -2.71 14.62 -3.83
C LEU A 59 -2.68 13.98 -5.22
N TYR A 60 -3.76 14.15 -5.99
CA TYR A 60 -3.86 13.57 -7.33
C TYR A 60 -2.69 13.96 -8.23
N GLU A 61 -2.23 15.20 -8.11
CA GLU A 61 -1.10 15.76 -8.87
C GLU A 61 0.25 15.13 -8.48
N SER A 62 0.29 14.39 -7.37
CA SER A 62 1.49 13.68 -6.89
C SER A 62 1.53 12.21 -7.33
N ILE A 63 0.50 11.72 -8.02
CA ILE A 63 0.55 10.40 -8.66
C ILE A 63 1.49 10.50 -9.88
N ALA A 64 2.54 9.68 -9.86
CA ALA A 64 3.53 9.58 -10.94
C ALA A 64 2.97 8.94 -12.21
#